data_AF-A0A8B7DZP3-F1
#
_entry.id   AF-A0A8B7DZP3-F1
#
_cell.length_a   1.000
_cell.length_b   1.000
_cell.length_c   1.000
_cell.angle_alpha   90.00
_cell.angle_beta   90.00
_cell.angle_gamma   90.00
#
_symmetry.space_group_name_H-M   'P 1'
#
loop_
_entity.id
_entity.type
_entity.pdbx_description
1 polymer ?
#
loop_
_entity_poly.entity_id
_entity_poly.type
_entity_poly.pdbx_seq_one_letter_code
_entity_poly.pdbx_strand_id
1 'polypeptide(L)'
;QIIEDRETPLAQNNLVAVVPILDKTYKVYFDVKPNSYSEGWHNVIRFNINSDLNAYDDRVPGVWFHNSGDGSLLITVLRKENLDSSFKTAPIPPNTWSHIEISQQLENITYVYTIKLNEEIVFSLENIYPESYENVHVYASDQSHQAQDGFIKDFAIINGKADNEVIPNTLLLPKDSVTVVNEVILKTYNLIATLPFLEKAYLVSFKIKPTSYSLEYKNIIHLTTGGDYEENGYRTPSLYFYNNGKLSVWTTINGYIYKEFIIPEALSLNEWSSIRVSQVRINSIYFFRVYVDGKLKIDIKNSYPYSFTNVKVYCADPWYETQPGSIKDLRIFSGNVEQLIEDRETHLVQNKLVAVVPLLDKTYKIYFDVKPNSYSKGWHNVISFNISSDANAYDDRVPVLLKQLQFLQTLGHTLK
;
A
#
# COMPACT_ATOMS: atom_id res chain seq x y z
N GLN A 1 6.32 -5.36 -4.13
CA GLN A 1 5.55 -5.14 -5.37
C GLN A 1 4.75 -3.86 -5.42
N ILE A 2 5.37 -2.77 -5.89
CA ILE A 2 4.74 -1.48 -6.18
C ILE A 2 4.04 -1.54 -7.55
N ILE A 3 4.73 -2.09 -8.55
CA ILE A 3 4.14 -2.43 -9.86
C ILE A 3 4.19 -3.96 -9.97
N GLU A 4 3.04 -4.56 -10.29
CA GLU A 4 2.93 -6.00 -10.53
C GLU A 4 3.89 -6.45 -11.65
N ASP A 5 4.23 -7.74 -11.68
CA ASP A 5 4.97 -8.33 -12.81
C ASP A 5 4.05 -8.49 -14.03
N ARG A 6 3.72 -7.34 -14.62
CA ARG A 6 2.96 -7.21 -15.86
C ARG A 6 3.44 -5.96 -16.60
N GLU A 7 3.39 -6.05 -17.91
CA GLU A 7 3.77 -4.95 -18.79
C GLU A 7 2.92 -3.70 -18.51
N THR A 8 3.56 -2.67 -17.95
CA THR A 8 2.90 -1.40 -17.59
C THR A 8 3.58 -0.27 -18.37
N PRO A 9 2.86 0.50 -19.21
CA PRO A 9 3.45 1.62 -19.94
C PRO A 9 4.01 2.67 -18.99
N LEU A 10 5.18 3.23 -19.32
CA LEU A 10 5.68 4.44 -18.66
C LEU A 10 4.87 5.65 -19.15
N ALA A 11 4.40 6.45 -18.20
CA ALA A 11 3.59 7.64 -18.49
C ALA A 11 3.99 8.76 -17.56
N GLN A 12 4.08 9.98 -18.08
CA GLN A 12 4.54 11.14 -17.33
C GLN A 12 3.64 11.41 -16.11
N ASN A 13 4.26 11.85 -15.01
CA ASN A 13 3.60 12.18 -13.75
C ASN A 13 2.81 11.01 -13.12
N ASN A 14 3.35 9.79 -13.20
CA ASN A 14 2.71 8.62 -12.61
C ASN A 14 3.27 8.33 -11.21
N LEU A 15 2.64 8.87 -10.16
CA LEU A 15 2.96 8.55 -8.76
C LEU A 15 2.56 7.10 -8.45
N VAL A 16 3.53 6.25 -8.15
CA VAL A 16 3.33 4.82 -7.91
C VAL A 16 3.49 4.41 -6.45
N ALA A 17 4.19 5.19 -5.62
CA ALA A 17 4.23 4.97 -4.18
C ALA A 17 4.61 6.23 -3.40
N VAL A 18 4.33 6.25 -2.11
CA VAL A 18 4.89 7.19 -1.13
C VAL A 18 5.52 6.36 -0.01
N VAL A 19 6.84 6.38 0.11
CA VAL A 19 7.59 5.67 1.15
C VAL A 19 7.72 6.59 2.35
N PRO A 20 7.06 6.30 3.50
CA PRO A 20 7.00 7.25 4.59
C PRO A 20 8.36 7.52 5.23
N ILE A 21 9.20 6.50 5.33
CA ILE A 21 10.62 6.61 5.69
C ILE A 21 11.38 5.64 4.79
N LEU A 22 12.21 6.13 3.87
CA LEU A 22 13.22 5.32 3.19
C LEU A 22 14.44 5.24 4.10
N ASP A 23 14.74 4.06 4.62
CA ASP A 23 15.83 3.81 5.55
C ASP A 23 17.20 4.01 4.86
N LYS A 24 18.25 4.19 5.65
CA LYS A 24 19.66 4.14 5.23
C LYS A 24 20.02 2.82 4.55
N THR A 25 19.29 1.76 4.84
CA THR A 25 19.44 0.46 4.16
C THR A 25 18.24 0.23 3.26
N TYR A 26 18.44 0.03 1.96
CA TYR A 26 17.34 -0.30 1.04
C TYR A 26 17.82 -1.04 -0.21
N LYS A 27 16.87 -1.65 -0.92
CA LYS A 27 17.01 -2.13 -2.30
C LYS A 27 15.81 -1.66 -3.11
N VAL A 28 16.05 -1.28 -4.35
CA VAL A 28 15.06 -0.89 -5.35
C VAL A 28 15.32 -1.79 -6.55
N TYR A 29 14.30 -2.47 -7.05
CA TYR A 29 14.47 -3.29 -8.25
C TYR A 29 13.23 -3.24 -9.15
N PHE A 30 13.47 -3.31 -10.45
CA PHE A 30 12.44 -3.27 -11.48
C PHE A 30 13.00 -3.76 -12.82
N ASP A 31 12.13 -4.19 -13.71
CA ASP A 31 12.46 -4.43 -15.10
C ASP A 31 12.00 -3.27 -15.97
N VAL A 32 12.83 -2.83 -16.93
CA VAL A 32 12.48 -1.82 -17.94
C VAL A 32 12.64 -2.39 -19.35
N LYS A 33 11.70 -2.06 -20.25
CA LYS A 33 11.74 -2.40 -21.68
C LYS A 33 11.50 -1.14 -22.49
N PRO A 34 12.54 -0.43 -22.95
CA PRO A 34 12.39 0.73 -23.82
C PRO A 34 12.01 0.29 -25.24
N ASN A 35 11.09 0.99 -25.92
CA ASN A 35 10.73 0.68 -27.31
C ASN A 35 11.69 1.36 -28.31
N SER A 36 12.08 2.60 -28.00
CA SER A 36 12.93 3.46 -28.82
C SER A 36 13.79 4.38 -27.95
N TYR A 37 14.81 5.00 -28.54
CA TYR A 37 15.61 6.02 -27.87
C TYR A 37 15.56 7.32 -28.67
N SER A 38 15.57 8.45 -27.96
CA SER A 38 15.63 9.79 -28.53
C SER A 38 16.52 10.68 -27.67
N GLU A 39 17.07 11.73 -28.26
CA GLU A 39 17.80 12.75 -27.51
C GLU A 39 16.92 13.39 -26.42
N GLY A 40 17.57 13.91 -25.36
CA GLY A 40 16.90 14.47 -24.19
C GLY A 40 16.80 13.50 -23.00
N TRP A 41 16.54 14.03 -21.81
CA TRP A 41 16.44 13.24 -20.59
C TRP A 41 15.05 12.60 -20.48
N HIS A 42 15.00 11.28 -20.46
CA HIS A 42 13.74 10.51 -20.36
C HIS A 42 13.68 9.77 -19.03
N ASN A 43 12.73 10.10 -18.15
CA ASN A 43 12.64 9.52 -16.81
C ASN A 43 11.99 8.12 -16.84
N VAL A 44 12.52 7.23 -16.00
CA VAL A 44 11.98 5.88 -15.77
C VAL A 44 11.42 5.80 -14.35
N ILE A 45 12.25 6.12 -13.35
CA ILE A 45 11.83 6.19 -11.96
C ILE A 45 12.42 7.44 -11.30
N ARG A 46 11.65 8.06 -10.42
CA ARG A 46 12.15 9.13 -9.55
C ARG A 46 11.63 8.98 -8.13
N PHE A 47 12.54 8.98 -7.17
CA PHE A 47 12.25 9.14 -5.76
C PHE A 47 12.49 10.60 -5.40
N ASN A 48 11.44 11.27 -4.92
CA ASN A 48 11.45 12.68 -4.54
C ASN A 48 11.30 12.81 -3.02
N ILE A 49 12.23 13.48 -2.36
CA ILE A 49 12.33 13.54 -0.89
C ILE A 49 11.70 14.81 -0.31
N ASN A 50 11.44 15.86 -1.11
CA ASN A 50 10.84 17.10 -0.62
C ASN A 50 9.62 17.56 -1.43
N SER A 51 8.75 18.34 -0.76
CA SER A 51 7.50 18.90 -1.32
C SER A 51 7.71 20.12 -2.21
N ASP A 52 8.91 20.70 -2.23
CA ASP A 52 9.19 21.86 -3.07
C ASP A 52 9.43 21.42 -4.51
N LEU A 53 8.43 21.65 -5.36
CA LEU A 53 8.38 21.37 -6.79
C LEU A 53 9.56 21.96 -7.61
N ASN A 54 10.42 22.79 -6.98
CA ASN A 54 11.56 23.48 -7.57
C ASN A 54 12.92 23.05 -6.99
N ALA A 55 12.97 22.11 -6.05
CA ALA A 55 14.24 21.54 -5.60
C ALA A 55 14.76 20.58 -6.68
N TYR A 56 15.67 21.07 -7.51
CA TYR A 56 16.25 20.33 -8.63
C TYR A 56 17.09 19.09 -8.21
N ASP A 57 17.28 18.88 -6.90
CA ASP A 57 18.41 18.14 -6.32
C ASP A 57 18.03 16.96 -5.39
N ASP A 58 16.74 16.73 -5.13
CA ASP A 58 16.30 15.67 -4.20
C ASP A 58 16.00 14.35 -4.94
N ARG A 59 17.04 13.55 -5.25
CA ARG A 59 16.92 12.34 -6.11
C ARG A 59 17.58 11.10 -5.50
N VAL A 60 16.83 10.29 -4.74
CA VAL A 60 17.40 9.10 -4.09
C VAL A 60 16.52 7.84 -4.19
N PRO A 61 16.79 6.93 -5.13
CA PRO A 61 17.50 7.14 -6.40
C PRO A 61 16.59 7.74 -7.48
N GLY A 62 17.17 8.24 -8.56
CA GLY A 62 16.47 8.52 -9.80
C GLY A 62 17.16 7.82 -10.98
N VAL A 63 16.36 7.44 -11.98
CA VAL A 63 16.81 6.70 -13.17
C VAL A 63 16.23 7.34 -14.42
N TRP A 64 17.11 7.73 -15.34
CA TRP A 64 16.77 8.28 -16.65
C TRP A 64 17.49 7.51 -17.75
N PHE A 65 16.95 7.52 -18.97
CA PHE A 65 17.78 7.34 -20.16
C PHE A 65 18.55 8.61 -20.47
N HIS A 66 19.81 8.45 -20.88
CA HIS A 66 20.77 9.52 -21.06
C HIS A 66 20.38 10.45 -22.21
N ASN A 67 20.71 11.74 -22.09
CA ASN A 67 20.34 12.76 -23.08
C ASN A 67 20.90 12.56 -24.49
N SER A 68 21.89 11.69 -24.65
CA SER A 68 22.46 11.32 -25.94
C SER A 68 21.52 10.43 -26.76
N GLY A 69 20.49 9.83 -26.16
CA GLY A 69 19.61 8.88 -26.85
C GLY A 69 20.31 7.59 -27.27
N ASP A 70 21.45 7.25 -26.67
CA ASP A 70 22.25 6.07 -27.01
C ASP A 70 21.76 4.77 -26.31
N GLY A 71 20.74 4.87 -25.47
CA GLY A 71 20.17 3.76 -24.69
C GLY A 71 20.85 3.50 -23.35
N SER A 72 21.85 4.30 -22.97
CA SER A 72 22.44 4.23 -21.62
C SER A 72 21.52 4.85 -20.57
N LEU A 73 21.63 4.34 -19.34
CA LEU A 73 20.93 4.89 -18.18
C LEU A 73 21.85 5.88 -17.44
N LEU A 74 21.26 6.94 -16.92
CA LEU A 74 21.83 7.80 -15.90
C LEU A 74 21.12 7.50 -14.58
N ILE A 75 21.87 7.02 -13.59
CA ILE A 75 21.36 6.68 -12.26
C ILE A 75 22.01 7.62 -11.25
N THR A 76 21.22 8.31 -10.42
CA THR A 76 21.78 9.22 -9.41
C THR A 76 22.50 8.45 -8.33
N VAL A 77 23.63 8.99 -7.87
CA VAL A 77 24.47 8.40 -6.84
C VAL A 77 24.71 9.48 -5.79
N LEU A 78 24.30 9.20 -4.55
CA LEU A 78 24.53 10.09 -3.42
C LEU A 78 26.02 10.31 -3.14
N ARG A 79 26.46 11.58 -3.14
CA ARG A 79 27.79 11.99 -2.67
C ARG A 79 27.69 13.24 -1.78
N LYS A 80 28.47 13.25 -0.69
CA LYS A 80 28.53 14.32 0.33
C LYS A 80 28.72 15.73 -0.24
N GLU A 81 29.51 15.86 -1.31
CA GLU A 81 29.96 17.16 -1.83
C GLU A 81 29.38 17.48 -3.21
N ASN A 82 28.57 16.58 -3.79
CA ASN A 82 27.96 16.77 -5.11
C ASN A 82 26.67 15.96 -5.24
N LEU A 83 25.53 16.63 -5.07
CA LEU A 83 24.19 16.05 -5.21
C LEU A 83 23.81 15.77 -6.68
N ASP A 84 24.51 16.38 -7.65
CA ASP A 84 24.40 16.07 -9.09
C ASP A 84 25.19 14.81 -9.51
N SER A 85 25.80 14.10 -8.55
CA SER A 85 26.57 12.90 -8.85
C SER A 85 25.67 11.81 -9.44
N SER A 86 26.14 11.22 -10.53
CA SER A 86 25.43 10.19 -11.27
C SER A 86 26.39 9.20 -11.92
N PHE A 87 25.87 8.02 -12.19
CA PHE A 87 26.55 6.96 -12.92
C PHE A 87 25.86 6.75 -14.27
N LYS A 88 26.65 6.76 -15.35
CA LYS A 88 26.20 6.40 -16.70
C LYS A 88 26.50 4.93 -16.96
N THR A 89 25.49 4.13 -17.27
CA THR A 89 25.66 2.71 -17.61
C THR A 89 26.14 2.52 -19.05
N ALA A 90 26.51 1.28 -19.42
CA ALA A 90 26.48 0.88 -20.83
C ALA A 90 25.03 0.94 -21.37
N PRO A 91 24.83 1.16 -22.68
CA PRO A 91 23.51 1.06 -23.30
C PRO A 91 22.83 -0.28 -23.07
N ILE A 92 21.52 -0.23 -22.79
CA ILE A 92 20.67 -1.43 -22.80
C ILE A 92 19.97 -1.57 -24.16
N PRO A 93 19.59 -2.78 -24.59
CA PRO A 93 18.94 -3.00 -25.89
C PRO A 93 17.46 -2.59 -25.89
N PRO A 94 16.94 -2.08 -27.02
CA PRO A 94 15.51 -1.78 -27.15
C PRO A 94 14.70 -3.07 -27.29
N ASN A 95 13.40 -2.97 -26.97
CA ASN A 95 12.40 -4.03 -27.04
C ASN A 95 12.75 -5.29 -26.22
N THR A 96 13.67 -5.16 -25.25
CA THR A 96 14.12 -6.25 -24.38
C THR A 96 14.03 -5.81 -22.92
N TRP A 97 13.59 -6.70 -22.05
CA TRP A 97 13.60 -6.43 -20.60
C TRP A 97 15.04 -6.40 -20.08
N SER A 98 15.38 -5.34 -19.37
CA SER A 98 16.60 -5.24 -18.58
C SER A 98 16.23 -5.09 -17.11
N HIS A 99 16.88 -5.87 -16.25
CA HIS A 99 16.69 -5.82 -14.81
C HIS A 99 17.63 -4.80 -14.17
N ILE A 100 17.10 -3.90 -13.35
CA ILE A 100 17.89 -2.91 -12.62
C ILE A 100 17.70 -3.17 -11.13
N GLU A 101 18.80 -3.32 -10.40
CA GLU A 101 18.84 -3.33 -8.93
C GLU A 101 19.70 -2.14 -8.46
N ILE A 102 19.16 -1.33 -7.56
CA ILE A 102 19.87 -0.24 -6.89
C ILE A 102 19.75 -0.49 -5.40
N SER A 103 20.86 -0.56 -4.68
CA SER A 103 20.85 -0.86 -3.25
C SER A 103 21.83 -0.03 -2.45
N GLN A 104 21.44 0.34 -1.25
CA GLN A 104 22.35 0.81 -0.21
C GLN A 104 22.31 -0.19 0.95
N GLN A 105 23.41 -0.88 1.23
CA GLN A 105 23.46 -1.94 2.23
C GLN A 105 24.62 -1.72 3.21
N LEU A 106 24.41 -1.98 4.50
CA LEU A 106 25.48 -1.95 5.49
C LEU A 106 26.27 -3.26 5.44
N GLU A 107 27.45 -3.19 4.82
CA GLU A 107 28.42 -4.27 4.66
C GLU A 107 29.57 -4.08 5.67
N ASN A 108 29.72 -5.03 6.60
CA ASN A 108 30.59 -4.92 7.76
C ASN A 108 30.29 -3.67 8.62
N ILE A 109 31.08 -2.61 8.47
CA ILE A 109 30.97 -1.36 9.23
C ILE A 109 30.68 -0.12 8.37
N THR A 110 30.57 -0.28 7.04
CA THR A 110 30.33 0.82 6.11
C THR A 110 29.10 0.54 5.25
N TYR A 111 28.42 1.59 4.80
CA TYR A 111 27.31 1.43 3.86
C TYR A 111 27.88 1.44 2.44
N VAL A 112 27.38 0.55 1.59
CA VAL A 112 27.81 0.39 0.21
C VAL A 112 26.61 0.62 -0.69
N TYR A 113 26.74 1.58 -1.60
CA TYR A 113 25.78 1.86 -2.67
C TYR A 113 26.18 1.07 -3.92
N THR A 114 25.28 0.23 -4.42
CA THR A 114 25.54 -0.70 -5.52
C THR A 114 24.45 -0.56 -6.58
N ILE A 115 24.86 -0.53 -7.84
CA ILE A 115 23.96 -0.63 -8.99
C ILE A 115 24.29 -1.92 -9.73
N LYS A 116 23.27 -2.74 -9.96
CA LYS A 116 23.35 -3.90 -10.84
C LYS A 116 22.47 -3.72 -12.06
N LEU A 117 22.97 -4.20 -13.18
CA LEU A 117 22.25 -4.29 -14.44
C LEU A 117 22.30 -5.75 -14.90
N ASN A 118 21.15 -6.39 -15.02
CA ASN A 118 21.03 -7.82 -15.34
C ASN A 118 21.92 -8.70 -14.43
N GLU A 119 21.78 -8.52 -13.12
CA GLU A 119 22.54 -9.23 -12.06
C GLU A 119 24.04 -8.88 -11.97
N GLU A 120 24.62 -8.21 -12.97
CA GLU A 120 26.01 -7.77 -12.94
C GLU A 120 26.17 -6.44 -12.18
N ILE A 121 27.11 -6.40 -11.23
CA ILE A 121 27.46 -5.15 -10.54
C ILE A 121 28.21 -4.24 -11.51
N VAL A 122 27.57 -3.16 -11.92
CA VAL A 122 28.14 -2.16 -12.84
C VAL A 122 28.70 -0.94 -12.11
N PHE A 123 28.30 -0.73 -10.85
CA PHE A 123 28.81 0.34 -10.00
C PHE A 123 28.74 -0.04 -8.53
N SER A 124 29.75 0.35 -7.76
CA SER A 124 29.78 0.22 -6.29
C SER A 124 30.57 1.38 -5.68
N LEU A 125 30.06 1.94 -4.57
CA LEU A 125 30.66 3.07 -3.86
C LEU A 125 30.38 2.96 -2.37
N GLU A 126 31.41 3.15 -1.55
CA GLU A 126 31.23 3.30 -0.10
C GLU A 126 30.56 4.65 0.23
N ASN A 127 29.43 4.59 0.93
CA ASN A 127 28.73 5.74 1.48
C ASN A 127 28.98 5.83 3.00
N ILE A 128 29.85 6.76 3.39
CA ILE A 128 30.20 7.01 4.80
C ILE A 128 29.24 7.98 5.52
N TYR A 129 28.22 8.51 4.82
CA TYR A 129 27.18 9.38 5.40
C TYR A 129 25.78 8.95 4.90
N PRO A 130 25.32 7.75 5.26
CA PRO A 130 23.99 7.30 4.88
C PRO A 130 22.92 8.09 5.65
N GLU A 131 21.87 8.50 4.95
CA GLU A 131 20.71 9.20 5.52
C GLU A 131 19.42 8.42 5.29
N SER A 132 18.46 8.60 6.20
CA SER A 132 17.08 8.15 6.00
C SER A 132 16.27 9.34 5.52
N TYR A 133 15.29 9.10 4.67
CA TYR A 133 14.49 10.14 4.05
C TYR A 133 13.01 9.95 4.38
N GLU A 134 12.35 10.99 4.85
CA GLU A 134 10.92 10.96 5.14
C GLU A 134 10.09 11.33 3.91
N ASN A 135 8.86 10.82 3.82
CA ASN A 135 7.85 11.19 2.82
C ASN A 135 8.32 11.11 1.35
N VAL A 136 9.03 10.04 0.99
CA VAL A 136 9.60 9.90 -0.35
C VAL A 136 8.54 9.52 -1.37
N HIS A 137 8.25 10.41 -2.31
CA HIS A 137 7.30 10.19 -3.40
C HIS A 137 7.99 9.49 -4.57
N VAL A 138 7.47 8.34 -4.98
CA VAL A 138 8.06 7.50 -6.01
C VAL A 138 7.20 7.55 -7.27
N TYR A 139 7.79 8.00 -8.36
CA TYR A 139 7.15 8.13 -9.67
C TYR A 139 7.72 7.12 -10.66
N ALA A 140 6.87 6.53 -11.48
CA ALA A 140 7.25 5.82 -12.70
C ALA A 140 7.14 6.78 -13.89
N SER A 141 8.21 7.56 -14.11
CA SER A 141 8.23 8.84 -14.81
C SER A 141 7.66 10.01 -14.02
N ASP A 142 8.52 10.98 -13.72
CA ASP A 142 8.18 12.21 -13.04
C ASP A 142 7.37 13.21 -13.90
N GLN A 143 7.02 14.35 -13.32
CA GLN A 143 6.29 15.44 -13.99
C GLN A 143 7.19 16.39 -14.80
N SER A 144 8.48 16.46 -14.49
CA SER A 144 9.40 17.50 -14.98
C SER A 144 10.13 17.09 -16.26
N HIS A 145 10.27 15.80 -16.50
CA HIS A 145 10.97 15.20 -17.63
C HIS A 145 10.00 14.40 -18.50
N GLN A 146 10.39 14.18 -19.75
CA GLN A 146 9.64 13.31 -20.64
C GLN A 146 9.68 11.87 -20.11
N ALA A 147 8.56 11.16 -20.24
CA ALA A 147 8.54 9.73 -19.95
C ALA A 147 9.30 8.98 -21.05
N GLN A 148 10.11 8.00 -20.66
CA GLN A 148 10.70 7.09 -21.63
C GLN A 148 9.60 6.33 -22.38
N ASP A 149 9.71 6.27 -23.72
CA ASP A 149 8.92 5.37 -24.54
C ASP A 149 9.29 3.91 -24.23
N GLY A 150 8.41 3.23 -23.49
CA GLY A 150 8.67 1.88 -23.02
C GLY A 150 7.73 1.46 -21.90
N PHE A 151 8.11 0.35 -21.27
CA PHE A 151 7.35 -0.32 -20.24
C PHE A 151 8.20 -0.60 -19.01
N ILE A 152 7.54 -0.68 -17.86
CA ILE A 152 8.09 -1.09 -16.58
C ILE A 152 7.25 -2.25 -16.02
N LYS A 153 7.89 -3.18 -15.30
CA LYS A 153 7.20 -4.22 -14.52
C LYS A 153 8.05 -4.63 -13.32
N ASP A 154 7.45 -5.43 -12.46
CA ASP A 154 8.12 -6.03 -11.30
C ASP A 154 8.85 -5.00 -10.40
N PHE A 155 8.28 -3.81 -10.28
CA PHE A 155 8.89 -2.75 -9.48
C PHE A 155 8.62 -2.99 -8.00
N ALA A 156 9.66 -3.08 -7.18
CA ALA A 156 9.53 -3.12 -5.73
C ALA A 156 10.70 -2.43 -5.01
N ILE A 157 10.44 -2.14 -3.74
CA ILE A 157 11.41 -1.59 -2.79
C ILE A 157 11.49 -2.57 -1.62
N ILE A 158 12.69 -2.84 -1.13
CA ILE A 158 12.94 -3.48 0.16
C ILE A 158 13.58 -2.40 1.03
N ASN A 159 12.99 -2.12 2.18
CA ASN A 159 13.43 -1.06 3.08
C ASN A 159 13.94 -1.71 4.37
N GLY A 160 15.23 -1.55 4.68
CA GLY A 160 15.95 -2.26 5.75
C GLY A 160 16.92 -3.35 5.27
N LYS A 161 17.64 -3.99 6.22
CA LYS A 161 18.53 -5.14 5.94
C LYS A 161 17.73 -6.39 5.61
N ALA A 162 18.18 -7.14 4.61
CA ALA A 162 17.54 -8.39 4.20
C ALA A 162 17.66 -9.53 5.23
N ASP A 163 18.66 -9.48 6.13
CA ASP A 163 19.12 -10.70 6.82
C ASP A 163 19.00 -10.69 8.35
N ASN A 164 18.54 -9.63 9.02
CA ASN A 164 18.22 -9.67 10.45
C ASN A 164 17.19 -8.59 10.80
N GLU A 165 16.09 -9.03 11.40
CA GLU A 165 14.86 -8.29 11.67
C GLU A 165 14.07 -7.90 10.41
N VAL A 166 13.07 -8.73 10.09
CA VAL A 166 11.89 -8.29 9.35
C VAL A 166 11.21 -7.21 10.20
N ILE A 167 11.63 -5.95 10.03
CA ILE A 167 10.80 -4.81 10.42
C ILE A 167 9.60 -4.87 9.47
N PRO A 168 8.37 -4.91 10.00
CA PRO A 168 7.23 -5.48 9.31
C PRO A 168 6.85 -4.68 8.08
N ASN A 169 6.85 -5.42 6.96
CA ASN A 169 6.09 -5.19 5.73
C ASN A 169 6.36 -3.86 5.03
N THR A 170 7.18 -3.93 4.00
CA THR A 170 7.18 -2.95 2.91
C THR A 170 5.74 -2.73 2.46
N LEU A 171 5.19 -1.58 2.81
CA LEU A 171 3.84 -1.23 2.45
C LEU A 171 3.82 -0.87 0.96
N LEU A 172 3.16 -1.72 0.19
CA LEU A 172 2.96 -1.53 -1.24
C LEU A 172 1.68 -0.74 -1.42
N LEU A 173 1.82 0.45 -2.00
CA LEU A 173 0.73 1.37 -2.26
C LEU A 173 0.26 1.23 -3.71
N PRO A 174 -0.82 0.49 -4.00
CA PRO A 174 -1.74 0.94 -5.01
C PRO A 174 -2.30 2.30 -4.57
N LYS A 175 -2.46 3.23 -5.52
CA LYS A 175 -2.99 4.61 -5.38
C LYS A 175 -4.16 4.80 -4.38
N ASP A 176 -4.89 3.73 -4.06
CA ASP A 176 -6.15 3.75 -3.33
C ASP A 176 -6.20 2.76 -2.14
N SER A 177 -5.11 2.07 -1.75
CA SER A 177 -5.18 1.09 -0.66
C SER A 177 -3.88 0.81 0.11
N VAL A 178 -4.02 0.47 1.39
CA VAL A 178 -2.95 0.00 2.31
C VAL A 178 -3.30 -1.42 2.73
N THR A 179 -2.35 -2.35 2.70
CA THR A 179 -2.55 -3.71 3.24
C THR A 179 -1.37 -4.17 4.10
N VAL A 180 -1.67 -4.68 5.29
CA VAL A 180 -0.71 -5.35 6.20
C VAL A 180 -1.33 -6.68 6.61
N VAL A 181 -0.81 -7.78 6.07
CA VAL A 181 -1.43 -9.11 6.22
C VAL A 181 -0.93 -9.83 7.49
N ASN A 182 0.35 -9.71 7.79
CA ASN A 182 0.97 -10.41 8.92
C ASN A 182 0.66 -9.75 10.27
N GLU A 183 0.81 -10.51 11.35
CA GLU A 183 0.75 -9.99 12.72
C GLU A 183 1.91 -9.02 12.99
N VAL A 184 1.57 -7.85 13.49
CA VAL A 184 2.50 -6.76 13.81
C VAL A 184 2.22 -6.29 15.23
N ILE A 185 3.26 -6.23 16.05
CA ILE A 185 3.21 -5.62 17.38
C ILE A 185 3.12 -4.10 17.21
N LEU A 186 2.18 -3.46 17.91
CA LEU A 186 2.07 -2.00 17.90
C LEU A 186 3.29 -1.37 18.57
N LYS A 187 3.86 -0.35 17.93
CA LYS A 187 5.05 0.37 18.40
C LYS A 187 4.84 1.86 18.18
N THR A 188 5.26 2.69 19.13
CA THR A 188 5.08 4.15 19.06
C THR A 188 5.79 4.72 17.82
N TYR A 189 5.25 5.82 17.26
CA TYR A 189 5.81 6.50 16.08
C TYR A 189 5.87 5.64 14.80
N ASN A 190 5.00 4.64 14.69
CA ASN A 190 5.04 3.71 13.55
C ASN A 190 4.17 4.23 12.40
N LEU A 191 4.76 5.12 11.58
CA LEU A 191 4.17 5.58 10.32
C LEU A 191 4.27 4.46 9.27
N ILE A 192 3.15 3.84 8.94
CA ILE A 192 3.12 2.69 8.02
C ILE A 192 2.79 3.09 6.59
N ALA A 193 2.05 4.20 6.37
CA ALA A 193 1.61 4.63 5.04
C ALA A 193 1.45 6.15 4.94
N THR A 194 1.46 6.64 3.70
CA THR A 194 0.87 7.93 3.35
C THR A 194 -0.02 7.74 2.13
N LEU A 195 -1.32 7.91 2.29
CA LEU A 195 -2.30 7.87 1.22
C LEU A 195 -2.28 9.22 0.47
N PRO A 196 -2.07 9.24 -0.85
CA PRO A 196 -2.12 10.48 -1.61
C PRO A 196 -3.52 11.12 -1.54
N PHE A 197 -4.57 10.29 -1.52
CA PHE A 197 -5.96 10.69 -1.39
C PHE A 197 -6.75 9.73 -0.51
N LEU A 198 -7.52 10.26 0.44
CA LEU A 198 -8.61 9.58 1.12
C LEU A 198 -9.93 10.21 0.64
N GLU A 199 -10.67 9.49 -0.19
CA GLU A 199 -11.94 9.96 -0.73
C GLU A 199 -13.01 10.16 0.35
N LYS A 200 -14.13 10.78 -0.04
CA LYS A 200 -15.33 10.90 0.81
C LYS A 200 -15.87 9.54 1.25
N ALA A 201 -15.60 8.48 0.51
CA ALA A 201 -15.87 7.13 0.97
C ALA A 201 -14.53 6.42 1.24
N TYR A 202 -14.49 5.60 2.28
CA TYR A 202 -13.31 4.85 2.65
C TYR A 202 -13.65 3.68 3.57
N LEU A 203 -12.71 2.77 3.71
CA LEU A 203 -12.74 1.62 4.62
C LEU A 203 -11.41 1.52 5.36
N VAL A 204 -11.45 1.31 6.67
CA VAL A 204 -10.33 0.91 7.52
C VAL A 204 -10.78 -0.33 8.28
N SER A 205 -10.10 -1.47 8.08
CA SER A 205 -10.42 -2.71 8.78
C SER A 205 -9.15 -3.42 9.23
N PHE A 206 -9.15 -4.00 10.42
CA PHE A 206 -8.04 -4.79 10.96
C PHE A 206 -8.52 -5.71 12.07
N LYS A 207 -7.72 -6.69 12.44
CA LYS A 207 -7.89 -7.44 13.69
C LYS A 207 -6.91 -6.93 14.72
N ILE A 208 -7.34 -6.85 15.98
CA ILE A 208 -6.51 -6.45 17.11
C ILE A 208 -6.56 -7.47 18.23
N LYS A 209 -5.43 -7.68 18.89
CA LYS A 209 -5.27 -8.52 20.08
C LYS A 209 -4.57 -7.71 21.18
N PRO A 210 -5.31 -7.03 22.06
CA PRO A 210 -4.74 -6.25 23.15
C PRO A 210 -4.22 -7.16 24.27
N THR A 211 -3.11 -6.81 24.90
CA THR A 211 -2.50 -7.62 25.99
C THR A 211 -2.72 -7.03 27.37
N SER A 212 -3.01 -5.73 27.46
CA SER A 212 -3.42 -5.05 28.69
C SER A 212 -4.23 -3.80 28.36
N TYR A 213 -4.91 -3.22 29.36
CA TYR A 213 -5.59 -1.93 29.21
C TYR A 213 -5.21 -0.96 30.33
N SER A 214 -5.48 0.31 30.08
CA SER A 214 -5.36 1.40 31.03
C SER A 214 -6.62 2.28 31.03
N LEU A 215 -6.69 3.19 32.00
CA LEU A 215 -7.75 4.20 32.06
C LEU A 215 -7.60 5.28 30.97
N GLU A 216 -6.36 5.61 30.62
CA GLU A 216 -6.02 6.61 29.61
C GLU A 216 -6.23 6.13 28.17
N TYR A 217 -6.28 7.06 27.23
CA TYR A 217 -6.27 6.77 25.80
C TYR A 217 -4.95 6.13 25.38
N LYS A 218 -5.02 4.99 24.70
CA LYS A 218 -3.88 4.35 24.05
C LYS A 218 -4.16 4.16 22.56
N ASN A 219 -3.29 4.68 21.70
CA ASN A 219 -3.53 4.71 20.26
C ASN A 219 -3.33 3.32 19.63
N ILE A 220 -4.18 3.02 18.64
CA ILE A 220 -4.13 1.80 17.83
C ILE A 220 -3.75 2.15 16.39
N ILE A 221 -4.53 3.05 15.77
CA ILE A 221 -4.33 3.49 14.40
C ILE A 221 -4.77 4.95 14.28
N HIS A 222 -4.04 5.76 13.52
CA HIS A 222 -4.32 7.18 13.33
C HIS A 222 -4.13 7.54 11.85
N LEU A 223 -5.23 7.89 11.18
CA LEU A 223 -5.20 8.50 9.85
C LEU A 223 -5.28 10.02 10.01
N THR A 224 -4.24 10.73 9.56
CA THR A 224 -4.06 12.16 9.77
C THR A 224 -3.45 12.87 8.57
N THR A 225 -3.85 14.11 8.29
CA THR A 225 -3.20 14.98 7.30
C THR A 225 -1.92 15.66 7.83
N GLY A 226 -1.58 15.52 9.12
CA GLY A 226 -0.31 16.04 9.63
C GLY A 226 -0.19 16.25 11.14
N GLY A 227 -1.29 16.33 11.89
CA GLY A 227 -1.27 16.60 13.33
C GLY A 227 -2.17 15.66 14.15
N ASP A 228 -2.30 15.94 15.44
CA ASP A 228 -3.04 15.10 16.39
C ASP A 228 -4.55 15.39 16.43
N TYR A 229 -4.91 16.62 16.80
CA TYR A 229 -6.30 17.06 16.98
C TYR A 229 -6.44 18.56 16.69
N GLU A 230 -7.68 19.08 16.70
CA GLU A 230 -8.06 20.49 16.47
C GLU A 230 -8.10 21.02 15.03
N GLU A 231 -7.51 20.31 14.06
CA GLU A 231 -7.69 20.66 12.65
C GLU A 231 -8.50 19.62 11.88
N ASN A 232 -9.16 20.09 10.83
CA ASN A 232 -9.91 19.23 9.93
C ASN A 232 -8.96 18.23 9.24
N GLY A 233 -9.27 16.94 9.35
CA GLY A 233 -8.44 15.87 8.77
C GLY A 233 -7.34 15.35 9.67
N TYR A 234 -7.09 15.95 10.84
CA TYR A 234 -6.13 15.38 11.79
C TYR A 234 -6.61 14.05 12.34
N ARG A 235 -7.92 13.87 12.61
CA ARG A 235 -8.49 12.56 12.99
C ARG A 235 -9.47 12.07 11.93
N THR A 236 -9.02 11.21 10.99
CA THR A 236 -9.86 10.76 9.86
C THR A 236 -9.65 9.31 9.38
N PRO A 237 -10.03 8.29 10.15
CA PRO A 237 -10.33 8.31 11.58
C PRO A 237 -9.08 8.04 12.44
N SER A 238 -9.18 8.28 13.74
CA SER A 238 -8.19 7.83 14.74
C SER A 238 -8.87 6.97 15.80
N LEU A 239 -8.26 5.83 16.15
CA LEU A 239 -8.84 4.83 17.03
C LEU A 239 -7.93 4.56 18.24
N TYR A 240 -8.56 4.47 19.41
CA TYR A 240 -7.91 4.27 20.70
C TYR A 240 -8.66 3.23 21.52
N PHE A 241 -7.98 2.60 22.47
CA PHE A 241 -8.67 2.08 23.66
C PHE A 241 -8.66 3.12 24.76
N TYR A 242 -9.76 3.19 25.50
CA TYR A 242 -9.99 4.13 26.59
C TYR A 242 -10.72 3.43 27.74
N ASN A 243 -10.50 3.89 28.98
CA ASN A 243 -11.28 3.48 30.16
C ASN A 243 -11.43 1.95 30.29
N ASN A 244 -10.29 1.25 30.34
CA ASN A 244 -10.18 -0.20 30.46
C ASN A 244 -10.78 -0.98 29.28
N GLY A 245 -10.44 -0.58 28.05
CA GLY A 245 -10.64 -1.38 26.84
C GLY A 245 -11.84 -1.03 25.98
N LYS A 246 -12.51 0.10 26.24
CA LYS A 246 -13.57 0.63 25.37
C LYS A 246 -12.96 1.18 24.10
N LEU A 247 -13.50 0.81 22.95
CA LEU A 247 -13.04 1.35 21.67
C LEU A 247 -13.56 2.78 21.51
N SER A 248 -12.65 3.73 21.37
CA SER A 248 -12.93 5.12 21.04
C SER A 248 -12.53 5.38 19.60
N VAL A 249 -13.47 5.91 18.81
CA VAL A 249 -13.27 6.25 17.39
C VAL A 249 -13.49 7.74 17.21
N TRP A 250 -12.44 8.44 16.83
CA TRP A 250 -12.45 9.86 16.52
C TRP A 250 -12.46 10.09 15.02
N THR A 251 -13.32 10.98 14.55
CA THR A 251 -13.39 11.29 13.12
C THR A 251 -13.91 12.71 12.86
N THR A 252 -13.49 13.33 11.75
CA THR A 252 -14.19 14.48 11.18
C THR A 252 -15.52 14.02 10.56
N ILE A 253 -16.63 14.54 11.05
CA ILE A 253 -17.98 14.17 10.56
C ILE A 253 -18.99 15.31 10.77
N ASN A 254 -19.91 15.52 9.83
CA ASN A 254 -21.00 16.50 9.96
C ASN A 254 -20.54 17.93 10.34
N GLY A 255 -19.36 18.36 9.86
CA GLY A 255 -18.79 19.66 10.21
C GLY A 255 -18.09 19.73 11.58
N TYR A 256 -18.14 18.66 12.38
CA TYR A 256 -17.28 18.52 13.56
C TYR A 256 -15.89 18.05 13.12
N ILE A 257 -14.86 18.79 13.52
CA ILE A 257 -13.47 18.49 13.17
C ILE A 257 -12.89 17.27 13.91
N TYR A 258 -13.36 16.98 15.14
CA TYR A 258 -12.92 15.83 15.96
C TYR A 258 -14.08 15.23 16.79
N LYS A 259 -15.01 14.51 16.15
CA LYS A 259 -16.11 13.87 16.89
C LYS A 259 -15.67 12.50 17.44
N GLU A 260 -15.91 12.27 18.73
CA GLU A 260 -15.71 10.97 19.37
C GLU A 260 -16.99 10.10 19.35
N PHE A 261 -16.79 8.81 19.11
CA PHE A 261 -17.75 7.74 19.36
C PHE A 261 -17.13 6.65 20.22
N ILE A 262 -17.73 6.37 21.38
CA ILE A 262 -17.26 5.33 22.31
C ILE A 262 -18.17 4.11 22.22
N ILE A 263 -17.58 2.94 22.00
CA ILE A 263 -18.24 1.65 22.10
C ILE A 263 -18.09 1.16 23.55
N PRO A 264 -19.20 0.94 24.28
CA PRO A 264 -19.14 0.74 25.73
C PRO A 264 -18.58 -0.62 26.14
N GLU A 265 -18.64 -1.62 25.28
CA GLU A 265 -18.12 -2.95 25.57
C GLU A 265 -16.61 -2.99 25.39
N ALA A 266 -15.91 -3.46 26.44
CA ALA A 266 -14.48 -3.73 26.35
C ALA A 266 -14.23 -4.99 25.53
N LEU A 267 -13.16 -4.98 24.72
CA LEU A 267 -12.75 -6.19 23.99
C LEU A 267 -11.96 -7.13 24.93
N SER A 268 -12.04 -8.43 24.68
CA SER A 268 -11.26 -9.42 25.44
C SER A 268 -9.76 -9.21 25.27
N LEU A 269 -9.00 -9.37 26.36
CA LEU A 269 -7.54 -9.40 26.30
C LEU A 269 -7.06 -10.74 25.72
N ASN A 270 -5.96 -10.70 24.98
CA ASN A 270 -5.30 -11.85 24.36
C ASN A 270 -6.13 -12.64 23.35
N GLU A 271 -7.26 -12.08 22.92
CA GLU A 271 -8.11 -12.62 21.85
C GLU A 271 -8.14 -11.67 20.66
N TRP A 272 -8.35 -12.21 19.45
CA TRP A 272 -8.50 -11.40 18.25
C TRP A 272 -9.91 -10.86 18.15
N SER A 273 -10.06 -9.54 18.04
CA SER A 273 -11.31 -8.87 17.69
C SER A 273 -11.17 -8.18 16.34
N SER A 274 -12.20 -8.26 15.50
CA SER A 274 -12.22 -7.57 14.20
C SER A 274 -12.83 -6.17 14.35
N ILE A 275 -12.12 -5.15 13.88
CA ILE A 275 -12.58 -3.77 13.87
C ILE A 275 -12.73 -3.32 12.42
N ARG A 276 -13.84 -2.64 12.13
CA ARG A 276 -14.04 -2.01 10.83
C ARG A 276 -14.70 -0.65 10.99
N VAL A 277 -14.06 0.36 10.43
CA VAL A 277 -14.58 1.73 10.33
C VAL A 277 -14.73 2.06 8.84
N SER A 278 -15.89 2.53 8.43
CA SER A 278 -16.13 2.86 7.02
C SER A 278 -17.00 4.10 6.88
N GLN A 279 -16.66 4.93 5.90
CA GLN A 279 -17.60 5.90 5.35
C GLN A 279 -18.06 5.39 3.99
N VAL A 280 -19.33 5.01 3.89
CA VAL A 280 -19.91 4.39 2.69
C VAL A 280 -20.98 5.29 2.08
N ARG A 281 -21.02 5.37 0.75
CA ARG A 281 -22.03 6.10 -0.01
C ARG A 281 -23.12 5.13 -0.48
N ILE A 282 -24.33 5.29 0.03
CA ILE A 282 -25.51 4.50 -0.33
C ILE A 282 -26.58 5.46 -0.85
N ASN A 283 -27.05 5.28 -2.09
CA ASN A 283 -28.06 6.14 -2.72
C ASN A 283 -27.73 7.64 -2.60
N SER A 284 -26.47 8.00 -2.87
CA SER A 284 -25.93 9.36 -2.74
C SER A 284 -25.85 9.94 -1.32
N ILE A 285 -26.20 9.18 -0.29
CA ILE A 285 -26.07 9.57 1.12
C ILE A 285 -24.85 8.87 1.72
N TYR A 286 -24.04 9.61 2.46
CA TYR A 286 -22.88 9.03 3.15
C TYR A 286 -23.24 8.60 4.57
N PHE A 287 -22.76 7.43 4.96
CA PHE A 287 -22.94 6.86 6.29
C PHE A 287 -21.57 6.52 6.88
N PHE A 288 -21.28 7.04 8.06
CA PHE A 288 -20.15 6.63 8.89
C PHE A 288 -20.57 5.46 9.76
N ARG A 289 -19.86 4.34 9.65
CA ARG A 289 -20.18 3.09 10.31
C ARG A 289 -18.99 2.49 11.02
N VAL A 290 -19.24 1.95 12.21
CA VAL A 290 -18.25 1.19 12.98
C VAL A 290 -18.81 -0.18 13.30
N TYR A 291 -18.03 -1.21 13.01
CA TYR A 291 -18.33 -2.60 13.32
C TYR A 291 -17.26 -3.19 14.24
N VAL A 292 -17.70 -4.00 15.19
CA VAL A 292 -16.86 -4.79 16.09
C VAL A 292 -17.34 -6.23 16.03
N ASP A 293 -16.44 -7.17 15.71
CA ASP A 293 -16.75 -8.59 15.52
C ASP A 293 -17.95 -8.81 14.58
N GLY A 294 -17.92 -8.11 13.45
CA GLY A 294 -18.97 -8.12 12.43
C GLY A 294 -20.28 -7.41 12.82
N LYS A 295 -20.47 -7.01 14.08
CA LYS A 295 -21.69 -6.35 14.56
C LYS A 295 -21.61 -4.83 14.35
N LEU A 296 -22.64 -4.25 13.74
CA LEU A 296 -22.77 -2.80 13.57
C LEU A 296 -22.99 -2.14 14.94
N LYS A 297 -22.09 -1.25 15.33
CA LYS A 297 -22.11 -0.53 16.61
C LYS A 297 -22.47 0.94 16.46
N ILE A 298 -22.01 1.57 15.38
CA ILE A 298 -22.28 2.97 15.05
C ILE A 298 -22.78 3.03 13.61
N ASP A 299 -23.88 3.75 13.36
CA ASP A 299 -24.38 4.08 12.00
C ASP A 299 -24.92 5.51 11.99
N ILE A 300 -24.13 6.43 11.45
CA ILE A 300 -24.42 7.87 11.49
C ILE A 300 -24.41 8.41 10.06
N LYS A 301 -25.50 9.08 9.68
CA LYS A 301 -25.54 9.85 8.44
C LYS A 301 -24.51 10.97 8.49
N ASN A 302 -23.59 11.02 7.52
CA ASN A 302 -22.69 12.15 7.30
C ASN A 302 -23.22 13.03 6.16
N SER A 303 -23.73 14.20 6.51
CA SER A 303 -24.24 15.20 5.56
C SER A 303 -23.14 16.09 4.98
N TYR A 304 -21.95 16.13 5.62
CA TYR A 304 -20.79 16.91 5.19
C TYR A 304 -19.54 16.01 5.12
N PRO A 305 -19.49 15.06 4.16
CA PRO A 305 -18.31 14.21 3.97
C PRO A 305 -17.16 15.00 3.33
N TYR A 306 -15.98 14.87 3.93
CA TYR A 306 -14.72 15.44 3.43
C TYR A 306 -13.88 14.39 2.72
N SER A 307 -13.04 14.84 1.80
CA SER A 307 -11.92 14.10 1.24
C SER A 307 -10.63 14.79 1.67
N PHE A 308 -9.56 14.02 1.82
CA PHE A 308 -8.27 14.52 2.28
C PHE A 308 -7.16 14.08 1.35
N THR A 309 -6.09 14.86 1.30
CA THR A 309 -4.86 14.55 0.58
C THR A 309 -3.74 14.33 1.57
N ASN A 310 -2.72 13.56 1.19
CA ASN A 310 -1.52 13.34 2.03
C ASN A 310 -1.87 12.79 3.42
N VAL A 311 -2.73 11.77 3.48
CA VAL A 311 -3.18 11.17 4.74
C VAL A 311 -2.16 10.14 5.21
N LYS A 312 -1.40 10.50 6.23
CA LYS A 312 -0.49 9.62 6.97
C LYS A 312 -1.30 8.59 7.76
N VAL A 313 -0.81 7.36 7.79
CA VAL A 313 -1.40 6.23 8.51
C VAL A 313 -0.38 5.76 9.53
N TYR A 314 -0.65 6.00 10.80
CA TYR A 314 0.15 5.48 11.91
C TYR A 314 -0.50 4.25 12.52
N CYS A 315 0.29 3.23 12.85
CA CYS A 315 -0.11 2.13 13.72
C CYS A 315 0.51 2.34 15.10
N ALA A 316 -0.21 3.07 15.95
CA ALA A 316 0.27 3.82 17.10
C ALA A 316 0.96 5.14 16.71
N ASP A 317 0.29 6.23 17.06
CA ASP A 317 0.65 7.59 16.68
C ASP A 317 1.83 8.16 17.51
N PRO A 318 2.35 9.33 17.10
CA PRO A 318 3.39 10.06 17.82
C PRO A 318 2.94 10.70 19.15
N TRP A 319 1.64 10.86 19.37
CA TRP A 319 1.10 11.83 20.34
C TRP A 319 0.55 11.18 21.60
N TYR A 320 0.09 9.93 21.51
CA TYR A 320 -0.44 9.15 22.61
C TYR A 320 0.40 7.90 22.84
N GLU A 321 0.32 7.39 24.07
CA GLU A 321 0.96 6.11 24.36
C GLU A 321 0.35 4.98 23.53
N THR A 322 1.23 4.08 23.09
CA THR A 322 0.87 2.92 22.27
C THR A 322 0.02 1.94 23.06
N GLN A 323 -1.05 1.44 22.45
CA GLN A 323 -1.81 0.31 23.01
C GLN A 323 -0.94 -0.96 23.05
N PRO A 324 -0.74 -1.59 24.22
CA PRO A 324 -0.10 -2.90 24.29
C PRO A 324 -0.93 -3.95 23.54
N GLY A 325 -0.35 -4.53 22.49
CA GLY A 325 -1.01 -5.54 21.67
C GLY A 325 -0.43 -5.67 20.27
N SER A 326 -1.10 -6.48 19.46
CA SER A 326 -0.77 -6.66 18.05
C SER A 326 -1.99 -6.46 17.15
N ILE A 327 -1.73 -6.05 15.92
CA ILE A 327 -2.71 -5.98 14.83
C ILE A 327 -2.33 -6.93 13.71
N LYS A 328 -3.31 -7.35 12.90
CA LYS A 328 -3.09 -8.07 11.63
C LYS A 328 -4.25 -7.81 10.68
N ASP A 329 -4.14 -8.29 9.45
CA ASP A 329 -5.18 -8.14 8.43
C ASP A 329 -5.62 -6.67 8.23
N LEU A 330 -4.71 -5.70 8.42
CA LEU A 330 -5.04 -4.28 8.21
C LEU A 330 -5.25 -4.05 6.72
N ARG A 331 -6.39 -3.45 6.40
CA ARG A 331 -6.78 -3.03 5.06
C ARG A 331 -7.34 -1.62 5.16
N ILE A 332 -6.80 -0.71 4.37
CA ILE A 332 -7.37 0.63 4.17
C ILE A 332 -7.67 0.76 2.70
N PHE A 333 -8.86 1.24 2.37
CA PHE A 333 -9.25 1.55 1.00
C PHE A 333 -9.83 2.95 0.94
N SER A 334 -9.38 3.71 -0.06
CA SER A 334 -9.94 4.99 -0.46
C SER A 334 -10.95 4.73 -1.58
N GLY A 335 -12.16 5.26 -1.44
CA GLY A 335 -13.26 5.06 -2.37
C GLY A 335 -14.44 4.28 -1.78
N ASN A 336 -15.51 4.16 -2.56
CA ASN A 336 -16.74 3.51 -2.12
C ASN A 336 -16.60 1.99 -2.16
N VAL A 337 -16.13 1.41 -1.05
CA VAL A 337 -16.00 -0.03 -0.89
C VAL A 337 -17.24 -0.60 -0.22
N GLU A 338 -18.00 -1.41 -0.96
CA GLU A 338 -19.10 -2.19 -0.41
C GLU A 338 -18.60 -3.56 0.05
N GLN A 339 -18.69 -3.82 1.35
CA GLN A 339 -18.52 -5.16 1.87
C GLN A 339 -19.80 -5.96 1.62
N LEU A 340 -19.71 -6.88 0.65
CA LEU A 340 -20.85 -7.70 0.20
C LEU A 340 -21.13 -8.89 1.13
N ILE A 341 -20.11 -9.40 1.82
CA ILE A 341 -20.20 -10.54 2.74
C ILE A 341 -19.66 -10.10 4.09
N GLU A 342 -20.38 -10.39 5.17
CA GLU A 342 -19.94 -10.11 6.54
C GLU A 342 -18.56 -10.72 6.85
N ASP A 343 -17.78 -10.05 7.70
CA ASP A 343 -16.45 -10.51 8.14
C ASP A 343 -16.59 -11.64 9.17
N ARG A 344 -17.10 -12.77 8.72
CA ARG A 344 -17.21 -14.02 9.48
C ARG A 344 -17.01 -15.21 8.55
N GLU A 345 -16.53 -16.31 9.13
CA GLU A 345 -16.43 -17.56 8.37
C GLU A 345 -17.79 -17.93 7.78
N THR A 346 -17.85 -17.93 6.45
CA THR A 346 -19.06 -18.24 5.69
C THR A 346 -18.78 -19.50 4.90
N HIS A 347 -19.50 -20.58 5.21
CA HIS A 347 -19.37 -21.83 4.47
C HIS A 347 -19.68 -21.63 2.99
N LEU A 348 -18.78 -22.14 2.14
CA LEU A 348 -18.99 -22.23 0.70
C LEU A 348 -20.02 -23.33 0.44
N VAL A 349 -21.20 -22.92 -0.05
CA VAL A 349 -22.33 -23.81 -0.37
C VAL A 349 -22.77 -23.52 -1.79
N GLN A 350 -23.02 -24.57 -2.58
CA GLN A 350 -23.49 -24.43 -3.94
C GLN A 350 -24.80 -23.62 -4.00
N ASN A 351 -24.91 -22.72 -4.97
CA ASN A 351 -26.07 -21.86 -5.22
C ASN A 351 -26.47 -20.94 -4.05
N LYS A 352 -25.55 -20.65 -3.13
CA LYS A 352 -25.79 -19.65 -2.09
C LYS A 352 -25.66 -18.23 -2.67
N LEU A 353 -26.78 -17.52 -2.80
CA LEU A 353 -26.77 -16.09 -3.04
C LEU A 353 -26.24 -15.37 -1.78
N VAL A 354 -25.10 -14.71 -1.89
CA VAL A 354 -24.43 -14.03 -0.77
C VAL A 354 -24.62 -12.52 -0.79
N ALA A 355 -24.81 -11.92 -1.98
CA ALA A 355 -25.07 -10.50 -2.14
C ALA A 355 -25.69 -10.22 -3.51
N VAL A 356 -26.38 -9.09 -3.61
CA VAL A 356 -26.79 -8.48 -4.89
C VAL A 356 -26.05 -7.16 -5.00
N VAL A 357 -25.31 -6.97 -6.09
CA VAL A 357 -24.63 -5.71 -6.42
C VAL A 357 -25.53 -4.99 -7.42
N PRO A 358 -26.27 -3.93 -7.03
CA PRO A 358 -27.25 -3.30 -7.92
C PRO A 358 -26.62 -2.64 -9.15
N LEU A 359 -25.39 -2.15 -9.01
CA LEU A 359 -24.60 -1.56 -10.08
C LEU A 359 -23.12 -1.87 -9.83
N LEU A 360 -22.49 -2.58 -10.77
CA LEU A 360 -21.05 -2.82 -10.75
C LEU A 360 -20.39 -1.88 -11.79
N ASP A 361 -19.48 -1.03 -11.35
CA ASP A 361 -18.77 -0.09 -12.23
C ASP A 361 -17.88 -0.83 -13.25
N LYS A 362 -17.55 -0.15 -14.36
CA LYS A 362 -16.71 -0.71 -15.44
C LYS A 362 -15.32 -1.15 -14.95
N THR A 363 -14.83 -0.54 -13.89
CA THR A 363 -13.56 -0.87 -13.24
C THR A 363 -13.86 -1.23 -11.79
N TYR A 364 -13.57 -2.47 -11.42
CA TYR A 364 -13.79 -2.97 -10.07
C TYR A 364 -12.60 -3.82 -9.61
N LYS A 365 -12.40 -3.88 -8.30
CA LYS A 365 -11.47 -4.82 -7.65
C LYS A 365 -12.25 -5.62 -6.62
N ILE A 366 -12.00 -6.93 -6.57
CA ILE A 366 -12.67 -7.86 -5.66
C ILE A 366 -11.61 -8.44 -4.75
N TYR A 367 -11.86 -8.34 -3.44
CA TYR A 367 -11.01 -8.88 -2.40
C TYR A 367 -11.83 -9.86 -1.57
N PHE A 368 -11.32 -11.06 -1.38
CA PHE A 368 -11.92 -12.06 -0.49
C PHE A 368 -10.83 -12.99 0.06
N ASP A 369 -11.04 -13.44 1.28
CA ASP A 369 -10.24 -14.49 1.89
C ASP A 369 -10.94 -15.84 1.68
N VAL A 370 -10.18 -16.87 1.31
CA VAL A 370 -10.69 -18.24 1.16
C VAL A 370 -9.91 -19.18 2.05
N LYS A 371 -10.63 -20.02 2.80
CA LYS A 371 -10.07 -21.07 3.67
C LYS A 371 -10.51 -22.44 3.13
N PRO A 372 -9.70 -23.10 2.28
CA PRO A 372 -10.04 -24.41 1.74
C PRO A 372 -9.99 -25.48 2.85
N ASN A 373 -11.05 -26.29 2.98
CA ASN A 373 -11.08 -27.41 3.94
C ASN A 373 -10.59 -28.73 3.34
N SER A 374 -10.66 -28.88 2.01
CA SER A 374 -10.20 -30.08 1.30
C SER A 374 -9.95 -29.75 -0.18
N TYR A 375 -9.21 -30.61 -0.86
CA TYR A 375 -8.92 -30.50 -2.28
C TYR A 375 -9.39 -31.76 -3.00
N SER A 376 -10.10 -31.60 -4.11
CA SER A 376 -10.54 -32.70 -4.97
C SER A 376 -10.25 -32.39 -6.44
N LYS A 377 -10.13 -33.45 -7.26
CA LYS A 377 -9.98 -33.29 -8.71
C LYS A 377 -11.24 -32.67 -9.30
N GLY A 378 -11.06 -31.64 -10.12
CA GLY A 378 -12.15 -30.97 -10.84
C GLY A 378 -12.13 -29.45 -10.62
N TRP A 379 -13.07 -28.77 -11.27
CA TRP A 379 -13.26 -27.33 -11.10
C TRP A 379 -14.25 -27.07 -9.97
N HIS A 380 -13.85 -26.21 -9.03
CA HIS A 380 -14.67 -25.80 -7.90
C HIS A 380 -14.76 -24.28 -7.86
N ASN A 381 -15.98 -23.74 -7.80
CA ASN A 381 -16.22 -22.31 -7.75
C ASN A 381 -16.21 -21.81 -6.30
N VAL A 382 -15.55 -20.68 -6.04
CA VAL A 382 -15.54 -20.01 -4.73
C VAL A 382 -16.56 -18.88 -4.70
N ILE A 383 -16.54 -18.00 -5.71
CA ILE A 383 -17.50 -16.91 -5.92
C ILE A 383 -17.84 -16.84 -7.41
N SER A 384 -19.12 -16.61 -7.73
CA SER A 384 -19.60 -16.35 -9.08
C SER A 384 -20.46 -15.09 -9.11
N PHE A 385 -20.25 -14.22 -10.11
CA PHE A 385 -21.10 -13.07 -10.39
C PHE A 385 -22.01 -13.42 -11.57
N ASN A 386 -23.31 -13.38 -11.34
CA ASN A 386 -24.31 -13.65 -12.36
C ASN A 386 -25.17 -12.39 -12.55
N ILE A 387 -25.42 -11.99 -13.79
CA ILE A 387 -26.42 -10.97 -14.11
C ILE A 387 -27.77 -11.68 -14.14
N SER A 388 -28.80 -11.11 -13.50
CA SER A 388 -30.17 -11.61 -13.64
C SER A 388 -30.73 -11.19 -15.00
N SER A 389 -30.37 -11.92 -16.04
CA SER A 389 -31.19 -12.05 -17.24
C SER A 389 -31.49 -13.55 -17.38
N ASP A 390 -32.66 -13.87 -17.94
CA ASP A 390 -33.21 -15.22 -18.03
C ASP A 390 -32.16 -16.29 -18.37
N ALA A 391 -32.27 -17.44 -17.70
CA ALA A 391 -31.31 -18.55 -17.67
C ALA A 391 -30.97 -19.24 -19.01
N ASN A 392 -31.25 -18.61 -20.16
CA ASN A 392 -31.06 -19.13 -21.51
C ASN A 392 -30.32 -18.19 -22.49
N ALA A 393 -29.77 -17.05 -22.06
CA ALA A 393 -28.94 -16.21 -22.93
C ALA A 393 -27.46 -16.60 -22.84
N TYR A 394 -26.89 -17.08 -23.96
CA TYR A 394 -25.56 -17.68 -24.06
C TYR A 394 -24.38 -16.67 -23.95
N ASP A 395 -24.63 -15.39 -23.59
CA ASP A 395 -23.63 -14.31 -23.69
C ASP A 395 -23.49 -13.39 -22.46
N ASP A 396 -24.23 -13.61 -21.37
CA ASP A 396 -24.20 -12.70 -20.20
C ASP A 396 -23.19 -13.10 -19.11
N ARG A 397 -21.96 -13.40 -19.53
CA ARG A 397 -20.82 -13.52 -18.60
C ARG A 397 -20.10 -12.17 -18.53
N VAL A 398 -20.34 -11.41 -17.45
CA VAL A 398 -19.31 -10.45 -16.96
C VAL A 398 -18.01 -11.25 -16.83
N PRO A 399 -16.83 -10.74 -17.23
CA PRO A 399 -15.58 -11.50 -17.17
C PRO A 399 -15.45 -12.21 -15.84
N VAL A 400 -15.74 -13.51 -15.84
CA VAL A 400 -15.51 -14.38 -14.71
C VAL A 400 -14.03 -14.21 -14.46
N LEU A 401 -13.67 -13.89 -13.22
CA LEU A 401 -12.29 -13.94 -12.80
C LEU A 401 -11.86 -15.42 -12.81
N LEU A 402 -11.65 -15.98 -14.01
CA LEU A 402 -10.81 -17.13 -14.29
C LEU A 402 -9.35 -16.70 -14.12
N LYS A 403 -9.01 -16.00 -13.02
CA LYS A 403 -7.63 -15.95 -12.56
C LYS A 403 -7.37 -17.24 -11.83
N GLN A 404 -7.06 -18.25 -12.63
CA GLN A 404 -5.89 -19.11 -12.47
C GLN A 404 -5.13 -18.86 -11.16
N LEU A 405 -5.49 -19.57 -10.09
CA LEU A 405 -4.49 -19.99 -9.11
C LEU A 405 -3.78 -21.18 -9.76
N GLN A 406 -2.79 -20.89 -10.61
CA GLN A 406 -1.76 -21.87 -10.92
C GLN A 406 -1.01 -22.11 -9.62
N PHE A 407 -1.40 -23.14 -8.88
CA PHE A 407 -0.42 -23.82 -8.05
C PHE A 407 0.58 -24.43 -9.03
N LEU A 408 1.71 -23.76 -9.23
CA LEU A 408 2.91 -24.40 -9.76
C LEU A 408 3.29 -25.49 -8.73
N GLN A 409 2.76 -26.69 -8.92
CA GLN A 409 3.39 -27.90 -8.43
C GLN A 409 4.71 -28.02 -9.18
N THR A 410 5.78 -27.45 -8.64
CA THR A 410 7.09 -28.06 -8.78
C THR A 410 7.02 -29.38 -8.01
N LEU A 411 6.61 -30.43 -8.72
CA LEU A 411 6.83 -31.82 -8.36
C LEU A 411 8.36 -32.04 -8.29
N GLY A 412 8.93 -31.74 -7.13
CA GLY A 412 10.24 -32.17 -6.71
C GLY A 412 10.09 -33.19 -5.60
N HIS A 413 9.78 -34.44 -5.96
CA HIS A 413 10.12 -35.56 -5.10
C HIS A 413 11.61 -35.45 -4.74
N THR A 414 11.98 -35.55 -3.47
CA THR A 414 12.71 -36.71 -2.92
C THR A 414 12.70 -36.63 -1.40
N LEU A 415 12.33 -37.75 -0.79
CA LEU A 415 12.46 -38.03 0.64
C LEU A 415 13.93 -37.95 1.11
N LYS A 416 14.19 -37.23 2.20
CA LYS A 416 14.66 -37.80 3.48
C LYS A 416 14.63 -36.74 4.57
#